data_AF-W2S759-F1
#
_entry.id   AF-W2S759-F1
#
_cell.length_a   1.000
_cell.length_b   1.000
_cell.length_c   1.000
_cell.angle_alpha   90.00
_cell.angle_beta   90.00
_cell.angle_gamma   90.00
#
_symmetry.space_group_name_H-M   'P 1'
#
loop_
_entity.id
_entity.type
_entity.pdbx_description
1 polymer ?
#
loop_
_entity_poly.entity_id
_entity_poly.type
_entity_poly.pdbx_seq_one_letter_code
_entity_poly.pdbx_strand_id
1 'polypeptide(L)'
;MPQHVVEEPQVPNRMEEDADTMIHHHFATLLQQEIGVVESAYNEVARNVRTVLRRQYNNRRASNANEKKQPLCEFVGEDRLARTLGTFPPTHALFTLARIYDEAHITLCQGRSAARRGKPHDAAFKESPRVDLHTLTDGLDTDKGLINDQILLERNTCPGKPYRAVWRRMPVMDFDSLQSIPSLSGLLPGESEPSQIYAGIGGGGGSDIISASLLGHLLRCHGKEMNVLVSTRTWATGSQGQKGSRMGIKREIYDHGGHVEVDGHPVPGTFKVTAETSSEGRPLEAIPVQHHSQVYMVLDQGESKSEVPEDERAELKDQLRAVLTDSGQPIQTVAIVDTGGDVFGADAGRTSTPDQDLRVQQAMTDMVHGNLNDYNLVTAVIAPGVDAPDDAPQKALQSGGVVYRPTAREKAMLLKLIAEDYKMDGKVPGRFGKTTMALQARLRGESGWVSLDLPEHIVDTWENPWSSFVYIRKCMSDIILMPTTKLLPLIESKPEVQQG
;
A
#
# COMPACT_ATOMS: atom_id res chain seq x y z
N MET A 1 -75.49 30.54 3.21
CA MET A 1 -75.12 29.25 3.80
C MET A 1 -73.73 28.91 3.33
N PRO A 2 -72.71 28.94 4.21
CA PRO A 2 -71.35 28.53 3.85
C PRO A 2 -71.20 27.01 4.04
N GLN A 3 -70.57 26.37 3.07
CA GLN A 3 -70.26 24.94 3.08
C GLN A 3 -69.12 24.68 4.08
N HIS A 4 -69.36 23.75 5.01
CA HIS A 4 -68.33 23.19 5.87
C HIS A 4 -67.35 22.36 5.02
N VAL A 5 -66.09 22.80 4.97
CA VAL A 5 -64.97 21.97 4.51
C VAL A 5 -64.53 21.13 5.72
N VAL A 6 -64.60 19.81 5.58
CA VAL A 6 -64.07 18.85 6.54
C VAL A 6 -62.57 18.72 6.26
N GLU A 7 -61.73 19.11 7.22
CA GLU A 7 -60.30 18.81 7.19
C GLU A 7 -60.09 17.30 7.38
N GLU A 8 -59.50 16.64 6.38
CA GLU A 8 -58.94 15.30 6.56
C GLU A 8 -57.70 15.37 7.47
N PRO A 9 -57.53 14.44 8.41
CA PRO A 9 -56.34 14.42 9.26
C PRO A 9 -55.12 14.09 8.41
N GLN A 10 -54.15 14.99 8.41
CA GLN A 10 -52.82 14.73 7.88
C GLN A 10 -52.23 13.50 8.57
N VAL A 11 -52.07 12.42 7.81
CA VAL A 11 -51.26 11.27 8.20
C VAL A 11 -49.85 11.78 8.49
N PRO A 12 -49.26 11.54 9.68
CA PRO A 12 -47.92 12.00 9.97
C PRO A 12 -46.97 11.39 8.95
N ASN A 13 -46.19 12.24 8.29
CA ASN A 13 -45.03 11.83 7.50
C ASN A 13 -44.21 10.88 8.38
N ARG A 14 -44.13 9.59 8.01
CA ARG A 14 -43.17 8.66 8.60
C ARG A 14 -41.81 9.30 8.39
N MET A 15 -41.21 9.81 9.46
CA MET A 15 -39.79 10.13 9.48
C MET A 15 -39.07 8.85 9.07
N GLU A 16 -38.45 8.84 7.89
CA GLU A 16 -37.40 7.87 7.60
C GLU A 16 -36.38 8.02 8.73
N GLU A 17 -36.28 7.01 9.59
CA GLU A 17 -35.20 6.96 10.58
C GLU A 17 -33.88 7.15 9.85
N ASP A 18 -33.08 8.09 10.32
CA ASP A 18 -31.79 8.41 9.74
C ASP A 18 -30.95 7.12 9.55
N ALA A 19 -30.34 6.96 8.38
CA ALA A 19 -29.62 5.75 8.02
C ALA A 19 -28.52 5.41 9.03
N ASP A 20 -27.89 6.42 9.63
CA ASP A 20 -26.90 6.24 10.70
C ASP A 20 -27.55 5.80 12.02
N THR A 21 -28.76 6.26 12.34
CA THR A 21 -29.52 5.78 13.51
C THR A 21 -29.82 4.28 13.41
N MET A 22 -30.19 3.81 12.21
CA MET A 22 -30.43 2.39 11.96
C MET A 22 -29.16 1.53 12.09
N ILE A 23 -28.02 2.08 11.67
CA ILE A 23 -26.71 1.45 11.84
C ILE A 23 -26.35 1.34 13.32
N HIS A 24 -26.57 2.42 14.10
CA HIS A 24 -26.31 2.41 15.54
C HIS A 24 -27.18 1.39 16.27
N HIS A 25 -28.49 1.35 15.97
CA HIS A 25 -29.40 0.34 16.51
C HIS A 25 -28.95 -1.08 16.20
N HIS A 26 -28.51 -1.33 14.96
CA HIS A 26 -28.01 -2.64 14.55
C HIS A 26 -26.81 -3.08 15.38
N PHE A 27 -25.77 -2.25 15.47
CA PHE A 27 -24.56 -2.61 16.20
C PHE A 27 -24.75 -2.63 17.72
N ALA A 28 -25.61 -1.77 18.28
CA ALA A 28 -26.02 -1.83 19.68
C ALA A 28 -26.68 -3.17 20.02
N THR A 29 -27.59 -3.63 19.15
CA THR A 29 -28.26 -4.94 19.31
C THR A 29 -27.26 -6.08 19.19
N LEU A 30 -26.39 -6.03 18.17
CA LEU A 30 -25.43 -7.08 17.86
C LEU A 30 -24.36 -7.24 18.95
N LEU A 31 -23.88 -6.12 19.52
CA LEU A 31 -22.88 -6.08 20.60
C LEU A 31 -23.50 -6.22 21.99
N GLN A 32 -24.83 -6.20 22.13
CA GLN A 32 -25.55 -6.14 23.41
C GLN A 32 -25.14 -4.95 24.29
N GLN A 33 -25.04 -3.78 23.66
CA GLN A 33 -24.65 -2.52 24.28
C GLN A 33 -25.79 -1.50 24.17
N GLU A 34 -25.80 -0.49 25.05
CA GLU A 34 -26.76 0.62 24.95
C GLU A 34 -26.51 1.43 23.67
N ILE A 35 -27.58 1.89 23.03
CA ILE A 35 -27.47 2.61 21.75
C ILE A 35 -26.63 3.89 21.88
N GLY A 36 -26.81 4.68 22.93
CA GLY A 36 -26.02 5.91 23.12
C GLY A 36 -24.53 5.66 23.31
N VAL A 37 -24.16 4.50 23.89
CA VAL A 37 -22.77 4.07 24.04
C VAL A 37 -22.18 3.71 22.67
N VAL A 38 -22.91 2.95 21.85
CA VAL A 38 -22.47 2.58 20.51
C VAL A 38 -22.41 3.78 19.57
N GLU A 39 -23.38 4.69 19.63
CA GLU A 39 -23.38 5.94 18.85
C GLU A 39 -22.16 6.79 19.17
N SER A 40 -21.87 7.02 20.46
CA SER A 40 -20.68 7.75 20.88
C SER A 40 -19.40 7.10 20.35
N ALA A 41 -19.27 5.78 20.48
CA ALA A 41 -18.11 5.04 20.01
C ALA A 41 -17.99 5.02 18.48
N TYR A 42 -19.11 4.91 17.76
CA TYR A 42 -19.15 4.95 16.30
C TYR A 42 -18.66 6.30 15.77
N ASN A 43 -19.00 7.39 16.46
CA ASN A 43 -18.55 8.73 16.10
C ASN A 43 -17.08 9.00 16.46
N GLU A 44 -16.52 8.29 17.44
CA GLU A 44 -15.12 8.39 17.85
C GLU A 44 -14.16 7.60 16.94
N VAL A 45 -14.58 6.46 16.40
CA VAL A 45 -13.72 5.63 15.53
C VAL A 45 -13.40 6.33 14.19
N ALA A 46 -12.28 5.94 13.59
CA ALA A 46 -11.81 6.49 12.32
C ALA A 46 -12.87 6.37 11.19
N ARG A 47 -12.83 7.29 10.22
CA ARG A 47 -13.77 7.33 9.09
C ARG A 47 -13.90 5.98 8.39
N ASN A 48 -12.79 5.31 8.10
CA ASN A 48 -12.82 4.06 7.35
C ASN A 48 -13.34 2.86 8.17
N VAL A 49 -13.31 2.92 9.51
CA VAL A 49 -14.04 1.97 10.37
C VAL A 49 -15.54 2.11 10.10
N ARG A 50 -16.05 3.35 10.12
CA ARG A 50 -17.47 3.65 9.83
C ARG A 50 -17.87 3.23 8.43
N THR A 51 -17.06 3.54 7.41
CA THR A 51 -17.28 3.13 6.02
C THR A 51 -17.44 1.61 5.92
N VAL A 52 -16.56 0.83 6.52
CA VAL A 52 -16.62 -0.64 6.48
C VAL A 52 -17.84 -1.19 7.22
N LEU A 53 -18.16 -0.65 8.39
CA LEU A 53 -19.35 -1.05 9.16
C LEU A 53 -20.64 -0.74 8.41
N ARG A 54 -20.73 0.46 7.79
CA ARG A 54 -21.85 0.88 6.96
C ARG A 54 -22.00 -0.01 5.73
N ARG A 55 -20.90 -0.32 5.03
CA ARG A 55 -20.88 -1.27 3.91
C ARG A 55 -21.46 -2.62 4.33
N GLN A 56 -21.02 -3.14 5.47
CA GLN A 56 -21.50 -4.43 5.97
C GLN A 56 -23.00 -4.41 6.32
N TYR A 57 -23.46 -3.35 6.99
CA TYR A 57 -24.89 -3.17 7.29
C TYR A 57 -25.74 -3.17 6.00
N ASN A 58 -25.33 -2.38 5.00
CA ASN A 58 -26.03 -2.27 3.72
C ASN A 58 -26.02 -3.61 2.95
N ASN A 59 -24.89 -4.32 2.95
CA ASN A 59 -24.76 -5.65 2.35
C ASN A 59 -25.73 -6.65 3.00
N ARG A 60 -25.84 -6.65 4.34
CA ARG A 60 -26.79 -7.51 5.05
C ARG A 60 -28.24 -7.17 4.71
N ARG A 61 -28.57 -5.88 4.65
CA ARG A 61 -29.93 -5.43 4.27
C ARG A 61 -30.29 -5.87 2.84
N ALA A 62 -29.39 -5.67 1.88
CA ALA A 62 -29.58 -6.11 0.50
C ALA A 62 -29.68 -7.64 0.40
N SER A 63 -28.92 -8.37 1.21
CA SER A 63 -29.00 -9.83 1.31
C SER A 63 -30.39 -10.29 1.77
N ASN A 64 -30.90 -9.70 2.86
CA ASN A 64 -32.21 -10.05 3.42
C ASN A 64 -33.37 -9.68 2.48
N ALA A 65 -33.21 -8.62 1.69
CA ALA A 65 -34.19 -8.20 0.69
C ALA A 65 -34.11 -8.99 -0.63
N ASN A 66 -33.16 -9.92 -0.79
CA ASN A 66 -32.84 -10.59 -2.07
C ASN A 66 -32.48 -9.61 -3.21
N GLU A 67 -31.93 -8.45 -2.87
CA GLU A 67 -31.54 -7.38 -3.81
C GLU A 67 -30.02 -7.39 -4.10
N LYS A 68 -29.37 -8.54 -3.89
CA LYS A 68 -27.93 -8.71 -4.10
C LYS A 68 -27.57 -8.46 -5.56
N LYS A 69 -26.96 -7.31 -5.85
CA LYS A 69 -26.37 -7.02 -7.18
C LYS A 69 -25.07 -7.78 -7.42
N GLN A 70 -24.42 -8.24 -6.34
CA GLN A 70 -23.12 -8.90 -6.36
C GLN A 70 -23.02 -9.97 -5.25
N PRO A 71 -22.12 -10.96 -5.37
CA PRO A 71 -21.81 -11.89 -4.28
C PRO A 71 -21.33 -11.18 -3.02
N LEU A 72 -21.77 -11.65 -1.85
CA LEU A 72 -21.42 -11.10 -0.53
C LEU A 72 -20.90 -12.21 0.40
N CYS A 73 -19.99 -11.90 1.32
CA CYS A 73 -19.62 -12.86 2.37
C CYS A 73 -20.75 -12.98 3.39
N GLU A 74 -21.13 -14.23 3.68
CA GLU A 74 -22.14 -14.55 4.70
C GLU A 74 -21.44 -15.08 5.95
N PHE A 75 -21.67 -14.44 7.09
CA PHE A 75 -20.96 -14.79 8.32
C PHE A 75 -21.75 -15.79 9.16
N VAL A 76 -21.08 -16.89 9.55
CA VAL A 76 -21.63 -17.92 10.42
C VAL A 76 -21.02 -17.77 11.80
N GLY A 77 -21.86 -17.57 12.83
CA GLY A 77 -21.43 -17.34 14.21
C GLY A 77 -21.22 -15.86 14.58
N GLU A 78 -21.61 -14.93 13.71
CA GLU A 78 -21.46 -13.48 13.93
C GLU A 78 -22.07 -13.00 15.25
N ASP A 79 -23.31 -13.41 15.56
CA ASP A 79 -23.97 -12.99 16.80
C ASP A 79 -23.20 -13.43 18.06
N ARG A 80 -22.55 -14.60 18.03
CA ARG A 80 -21.76 -15.08 19.16
C ARG A 80 -20.46 -14.29 19.27
N LEU A 81 -19.75 -14.09 18.16
CA LEU A 81 -18.53 -13.30 18.13
C LEU A 81 -18.79 -11.86 18.60
N ALA A 82 -19.85 -11.23 18.09
CA ALA A 82 -20.17 -9.86 18.44
C ALA A 82 -20.55 -9.70 19.92
N ARG A 83 -21.23 -10.69 20.53
CA ARG A 83 -21.42 -10.72 21.98
C ARG A 83 -20.10 -10.80 22.75
N THR A 84 -19.17 -11.64 22.32
CA THR A 84 -17.83 -11.72 22.93
C THR A 84 -17.09 -10.39 22.80
N LEU A 85 -17.13 -9.76 21.62
CA LEU A 85 -16.58 -8.43 21.38
C LEU A 85 -17.28 -7.34 22.18
N GLY A 86 -18.57 -7.50 22.48
CA GLY A 86 -19.33 -6.62 23.37
C GLY A 86 -18.78 -6.53 24.79
N THR A 87 -17.88 -7.42 25.19
CA THR A 87 -17.17 -7.35 26.49
C THR A 87 -15.93 -6.45 26.48
N PHE A 88 -15.52 -5.95 25.32
CA PHE A 88 -14.42 -5.00 25.14
C PHE A 88 -14.95 -3.56 25.11
N PRO A 89 -14.07 -2.54 25.25
CA PRO A 89 -14.47 -1.16 25.00
C PRO A 89 -15.18 -1.02 23.65
N PRO A 90 -16.30 -0.29 23.56
CA PRO A 90 -17.13 -0.22 22.35
C PRO A 90 -16.35 0.19 21.08
N THR A 91 -15.40 1.12 21.20
CA THR A 91 -14.53 1.53 20.09
C THR A 91 -13.65 0.39 19.58
N HIS A 92 -13.07 -0.42 20.49
CA HIS A 92 -12.30 -1.62 20.13
C HIS A 92 -13.17 -2.73 19.53
N ALA A 93 -14.40 -2.89 20.01
CA ALA A 93 -15.35 -3.86 19.48
C ALA A 93 -15.73 -3.51 18.02
N LEU A 94 -16.12 -2.25 17.77
CA LEU A 94 -16.45 -1.74 16.44
C LEU A 94 -15.25 -1.80 15.49
N PHE A 95 -14.07 -1.42 15.96
CA PHE A 95 -12.82 -1.49 15.19
C PHE A 95 -12.49 -2.94 14.78
N THR A 96 -12.61 -3.89 15.72
CA THR A 96 -12.34 -5.31 15.44
C THR A 96 -13.37 -5.92 14.49
N LEU A 97 -14.66 -5.62 14.66
CA LEU A 97 -15.70 -6.03 13.71
C LEU A 97 -15.40 -5.52 12.31
N ALA A 98 -15.02 -4.25 12.18
CA ALA A 98 -14.66 -3.66 10.89
C ALA A 98 -13.47 -4.38 10.25
N ARG A 99 -12.41 -4.72 11.01
CA ARG A 99 -11.27 -5.50 10.50
C ARG A 99 -11.70 -6.86 9.93
N ILE A 100 -12.59 -7.56 10.62
CA ILE A 100 -13.11 -8.88 10.17
C ILE A 100 -13.88 -8.72 8.85
N TYR A 101 -14.77 -7.74 8.77
CA TYR A 101 -15.57 -7.48 7.58
C TYR A 101 -14.72 -7.03 6.40
N ASP A 102 -13.67 -6.24 6.66
CA ASP A 102 -12.76 -5.76 5.62
C ASP A 102 -11.91 -6.89 5.02
N GLU A 103 -11.33 -7.74 5.87
CA GLU A 103 -10.55 -8.90 5.44
C GLU A 103 -11.38 -9.84 4.54
N ALA A 104 -12.62 -10.12 4.92
CA ALA A 104 -13.52 -10.93 4.12
C ALA A 104 -13.88 -10.27 2.77
N HIS A 105 -14.16 -8.96 2.77
CA HIS A 105 -14.51 -8.20 1.57
C HIS A 105 -13.34 -8.14 0.58
N ILE A 106 -12.13 -7.88 1.09
CA ILE A 106 -10.90 -7.81 0.28
C ILE A 106 -10.59 -9.16 -0.34
N THR A 107 -10.63 -10.23 0.45
CA THR A 107 -10.38 -11.60 -0.02
C THR A 107 -11.36 -11.98 -1.15
N LEU A 108 -12.64 -11.65 -0.98
CA LEU A 108 -13.67 -11.84 -2.00
C LEU A 108 -13.37 -11.05 -3.28
N CYS A 109 -13.02 -9.77 -3.17
CA CYS A 109 -12.69 -8.94 -4.32
C CYS A 109 -11.45 -9.44 -5.06
N GLN A 110 -10.41 -9.87 -4.34
CA GLN A 110 -9.21 -10.47 -4.92
C GLN A 110 -9.51 -11.76 -5.66
N GLY A 111 -10.29 -12.67 -5.06
CA GLY A 111 -10.73 -13.91 -5.71
C GLY A 111 -11.52 -13.66 -6.99
N ARG A 112 -12.42 -12.67 -6.99
CA ARG A 112 -13.18 -12.27 -8.19
C ARG A 112 -12.31 -11.63 -9.26
N SER A 113 -11.35 -10.80 -8.87
CA SER A 113 -10.38 -10.19 -9.80
C SER A 113 -9.52 -11.26 -10.47
N ALA A 114 -9.02 -12.23 -9.71
CA ALA A 114 -8.29 -13.39 -10.24
C ALA A 114 -9.14 -14.18 -11.23
N ALA A 115 -10.41 -14.44 -10.89
CA ALA A 115 -11.35 -15.14 -11.78
C ALA A 115 -11.56 -14.43 -13.12
N ARG A 116 -11.75 -13.10 -13.10
CA ARG A 116 -11.91 -12.29 -14.32
C ARG A 116 -10.66 -12.31 -15.21
N ARG A 117 -9.48 -12.41 -14.60
CA ARG A 117 -8.18 -12.44 -15.31
C ARG A 117 -7.73 -13.85 -15.71
N GLY A 118 -8.59 -14.87 -15.54
CA GLY A 118 -8.24 -16.26 -15.84
C GLY A 118 -7.13 -16.84 -14.95
N LYS A 119 -6.78 -16.17 -13.84
CA LYS A 119 -5.80 -16.67 -12.87
C LYS A 119 -6.44 -17.74 -11.97
N PRO A 120 -5.62 -18.62 -11.34
CA PRO A 120 -6.12 -19.54 -10.32
C PRO A 120 -6.93 -18.78 -9.26
N HIS A 121 -8.15 -19.25 -9.01
CA HIS A 121 -9.09 -18.63 -8.09
C HIS A 121 -9.98 -19.69 -7.44
N ASP A 122 -10.60 -19.34 -6.32
CA ASP A 122 -11.61 -20.17 -5.71
C ASP A 122 -12.99 -19.92 -6.32
N ALA A 123 -13.66 -20.99 -6.76
CA ALA A 123 -15.00 -20.91 -7.33
C ALA A 123 -16.04 -20.39 -6.31
N ALA A 124 -15.83 -20.62 -5.01
CA ALA A 124 -16.74 -20.17 -3.96
C ALA A 124 -16.96 -18.65 -3.95
N PHE A 125 -15.97 -17.86 -4.40
CA PHE A 125 -16.06 -16.40 -4.48
C PHE A 125 -17.01 -15.90 -5.58
N LYS A 126 -17.56 -16.78 -6.42
CA LYS A 126 -18.62 -16.46 -7.38
C LYS A 126 -20.02 -16.54 -6.76
N GLU A 127 -20.20 -17.25 -5.65
CA GLU A 127 -21.52 -17.67 -5.13
C GLU A 127 -21.71 -17.33 -3.64
N SER A 128 -21.38 -16.10 -3.24
CA SER A 128 -21.56 -15.57 -1.87
C SER A 128 -21.04 -16.51 -0.77
N PRO A 129 -19.72 -16.55 -0.53
CA PRO A 129 -19.13 -17.56 0.34
C PRO A 129 -19.57 -17.40 1.80
N ARG A 130 -19.78 -18.54 2.46
CA ARG A 130 -20.00 -18.59 3.92
C ARG A 130 -18.66 -18.63 4.66
N VAL A 131 -18.46 -17.70 5.59
CA VAL A 131 -17.26 -17.55 6.42
C VAL A 131 -17.60 -17.92 7.86
N ASP A 132 -16.94 -18.95 8.38
CA ASP A 132 -17.09 -19.40 9.77
C ASP A 132 -16.28 -18.52 10.74
N LEU A 133 -16.93 -17.92 11.74
CA LEU A 133 -16.33 -17.04 12.74
C LEU A 133 -16.18 -17.69 14.13
N HIS A 134 -16.53 -18.97 14.30
CA HIS A 134 -16.48 -19.63 15.60
C HIS A 134 -15.06 -19.67 16.17
N THR A 135 -14.05 -19.95 15.34
CA THR A 135 -12.65 -19.97 15.77
C THR A 135 -12.17 -18.64 16.33
N LEU A 136 -12.62 -17.50 15.77
CA LEU A 136 -12.29 -16.19 16.34
C LEU A 136 -12.90 -16.01 17.73
N THR A 137 -14.13 -16.48 17.91
CA THR A 137 -14.87 -16.39 19.18
C THR A 137 -14.21 -17.25 20.25
N ASP A 138 -14.00 -18.53 19.95
CA ASP A 138 -13.40 -19.49 20.89
C ASP A 138 -11.97 -19.06 21.28
N GLY A 139 -11.24 -18.43 20.35
CA GLY A 139 -9.97 -17.79 20.62
C GLY A 139 -10.06 -16.67 21.66
N LEU A 140 -10.96 -15.71 21.47
CA LEU A 140 -11.15 -14.58 22.41
C LEU A 140 -11.70 -15.01 23.78
N ASP A 141 -12.49 -16.08 23.82
CA ASP A 141 -12.98 -16.67 25.07
C ASP A 141 -11.80 -17.26 25.89
N THR A 142 -10.72 -17.70 25.22
CA THR A 142 -9.52 -18.26 25.85
C THR A 142 -8.46 -17.21 26.17
N ASP A 143 -8.17 -16.32 25.21
CA ASP A 143 -7.17 -15.27 25.32
C ASP A 143 -7.66 -13.98 24.64
N LYS A 144 -8.01 -12.98 25.47
CA LYS A 144 -8.44 -11.66 24.99
C LYS A 144 -7.34 -10.91 24.25
N GLY A 145 -6.07 -11.28 24.43
CA GLY A 145 -4.91 -10.67 23.76
C GLY A 145 -4.88 -10.89 22.25
N LEU A 146 -5.54 -11.95 21.75
CA LEU A 146 -5.64 -12.28 20.33
C LEU A 146 -6.29 -11.19 19.48
N ILE A 147 -7.01 -10.24 20.09
CA ILE A 147 -7.57 -9.07 19.38
C ILE A 147 -6.48 -8.26 18.65
N ASN A 148 -5.23 -8.34 19.11
CA ASN A 148 -4.08 -7.66 18.52
C ASN A 148 -3.45 -8.44 17.35
N ASP A 149 -3.85 -9.68 17.12
CA ASP A 149 -3.32 -10.53 16.07
C ASP A 149 -3.94 -10.22 14.70
N GLN A 150 -3.32 -10.73 13.63
CA GLN A 150 -3.86 -10.65 12.27
C GLN A 150 -5.10 -11.53 12.13
N ILE A 151 -6.09 -11.05 11.39
CA ILE A 151 -7.24 -11.84 10.96
C ILE A 151 -6.96 -12.33 9.54
N LEU A 152 -7.16 -13.62 9.29
CA LEU A 152 -7.01 -14.20 7.94
C LEU A 152 -8.19 -15.11 7.63
N LEU A 153 -8.54 -15.20 6.35
CA LEU A 153 -9.48 -16.19 5.83
C LEU A 153 -8.71 -17.42 5.33
N GLU A 154 -8.96 -18.57 5.93
CA GLU A 154 -8.40 -19.85 5.51
C GLU A 154 -9.47 -20.73 4.86
N ARG A 155 -9.06 -21.55 3.88
CA ARG A 155 -9.92 -22.60 3.35
C ARG A 155 -10.33 -23.56 4.46
N ASN A 156 -11.60 -23.91 4.47
CA ASN A 156 -12.20 -24.83 5.42
C ASN A 156 -12.71 -26.06 4.66
N THR A 157 -12.54 -27.23 5.25
CA THR A 157 -12.98 -28.51 4.69
C THR A 157 -14.44 -28.81 5.01
N CYS A 158 -15.08 -27.98 5.84
CA CYS A 158 -16.47 -28.14 6.24
C CYS A 158 -17.44 -27.91 5.05
N PRO A 159 -18.31 -28.88 4.71
CA PRO A 159 -19.31 -28.72 3.66
C PRO A 159 -20.20 -27.49 3.89
N GLY A 160 -20.38 -26.66 2.85
CA GLY A 160 -21.22 -25.46 2.91
C GLY A 160 -20.62 -24.29 3.71
N LYS A 161 -19.37 -24.40 4.18
CA LYS A 161 -18.59 -23.31 4.79
C LYS A 161 -17.17 -23.33 4.22
N PRO A 162 -16.96 -22.81 3.00
CA PRO A 162 -15.67 -22.91 2.32
C PRO A 162 -14.54 -22.16 3.03
N TYR A 163 -14.85 -21.23 3.94
CA TYR A 163 -13.87 -20.46 4.69
C TYR A 163 -14.13 -20.45 6.19
N ARG A 164 -13.04 -20.25 6.94
CA ARG A 164 -13.05 -19.89 8.36
C ARG A 164 -12.14 -18.68 8.56
N ALA A 165 -12.52 -17.77 9.46
CA ALA A 165 -11.66 -16.69 9.90
C ALA A 165 -10.86 -17.15 11.13
N VAL A 166 -9.56 -16.86 11.15
CA VAL A 166 -8.66 -17.25 12.24
C VAL A 166 -7.79 -16.10 12.71
N TRP A 167 -7.40 -16.15 13.99
CA TRP A 167 -6.32 -15.32 14.53
C TRP A 167 -4.99 -15.92 14.11
N ARG A 168 -4.11 -15.09 13.54
CA ARG A 168 -2.72 -15.44 13.29
C ARG A 168 -1.84 -14.43 14.00
N ARG A 169 -0.95 -14.96 14.86
CA ARG A 169 0.01 -14.16 15.60
C ARG A 169 0.68 -13.15 14.67
N MET A 170 0.63 -11.88 15.04
CA MET A 170 1.31 -10.84 14.26
C MET A 170 2.82 -11.12 14.29
N PRO A 171 3.49 -11.37 13.15
CA PRO A 171 4.92 -11.67 13.14
C PRO A 171 5.68 -10.47 13.69
N VAL A 172 6.71 -10.73 14.50
CA VAL A 172 7.62 -9.66 14.94
C VAL A 172 8.54 -9.35 13.77
N MET A 173 8.61 -8.07 13.39
CA MET A 173 9.53 -7.59 12.38
C MET A 173 10.28 -6.39 12.95
N ASP A 174 11.58 -6.57 13.12
CA ASP A 174 12.51 -5.54 13.51
C ASP A 174 13.85 -5.76 12.78
N PHE A 175 14.64 -4.68 12.73
CA PHE A 175 15.97 -4.68 12.12
C PHE A 175 17.03 -4.36 13.18
N ASP A 176 16.76 -4.74 14.44
CA ASP A 176 17.67 -4.45 15.56
C ASP A 176 18.95 -5.29 15.50
N SER A 177 18.97 -6.36 14.68
CA SER A 177 20.16 -7.17 14.36
C SER A 177 21.13 -6.51 13.37
N LEU A 178 20.69 -5.49 12.62
CA LEU A 178 21.55 -4.76 11.69
C LEU A 178 22.47 -3.80 12.44
N GLN A 179 23.65 -3.53 11.86
CA GLN A 179 24.52 -2.46 12.35
C GLN A 179 23.78 -1.12 12.26
N SER A 180 23.66 -0.42 13.39
CA SER A 180 23.11 0.93 13.40
C SER A 180 24.20 1.94 12.99
N ILE A 181 23.91 2.77 11.99
CA ILE A 181 24.76 3.92 11.65
C ILE A 181 24.21 5.20 12.31
N PRO A 182 25.08 6.05 12.90
CA PRO A 182 24.63 7.26 13.59
C PRO A 182 24.38 8.44 12.64
N SER A 183 24.83 8.35 11.39
CA SER A 183 24.79 9.44 10.41
C SER A 183 24.78 8.87 8.99
N LEU A 184 24.06 9.53 8.09
CA LEU A 184 24.13 9.24 6.64
C LEU A 184 25.35 9.86 5.95
N SER A 185 26.15 10.66 6.65
CA SER A 185 27.33 11.36 6.09
C SER A 185 28.51 10.42 5.80
N GLY A 186 28.53 9.25 6.44
CA GLY A 186 29.60 8.25 6.28
C GLY A 186 29.46 7.43 4.98
N LEU A 187 30.33 6.41 4.85
CA LEU A 187 30.26 5.43 3.78
C LEU A 187 28.99 4.57 3.94
N LEU A 188 28.10 4.59 2.95
CA LEU A 188 26.88 3.76 2.96
C LEU A 188 27.16 2.36 2.39
N PRO A 189 26.37 1.34 2.77
CA PRO A 189 26.57 0.00 2.24
C PRO A 189 26.35 -0.03 0.72
N GLY A 190 27.33 -0.54 -0.02
CA GLY A 190 27.35 -0.52 -1.49
C GLY A 190 28.28 0.54 -2.07
N GLU A 191 28.74 1.48 -1.25
CA GLU A 191 29.79 2.45 -1.62
C GLU A 191 31.18 1.86 -1.42
N SER A 192 32.04 2.09 -2.41
CA SER A 192 33.48 1.81 -2.32
C SER A 192 34.27 2.97 -1.71
N GLU A 193 33.77 4.19 -1.89
CA GLU A 193 34.34 5.44 -1.37
C GLU A 193 33.24 6.44 -0.98
N PRO A 194 33.51 7.40 -0.06
CA PRO A 194 32.50 8.34 0.39
C PRO A 194 31.90 9.15 -0.76
N SER A 195 30.60 8.97 -1.01
CA SER A 195 29.88 9.71 -2.05
C SER A 195 29.23 10.98 -1.51
N GLN A 196 29.19 12.03 -2.33
CA GLN A 196 28.54 13.31 -2.08
C GLN A 196 27.31 13.51 -2.97
N ILE A 197 27.32 12.99 -4.20
CA ILE A 197 26.28 13.26 -5.22
C ILE A 197 25.52 11.98 -5.54
N TYR A 198 24.21 12.01 -5.31
CA TYR A 198 23.30 10.88 -5.46
C TYR A 198 22.24 11.14 -6.53
N ALA A 199 21.77 10.06 -7.14
CA ALA A 199 20.47 9.98 -7.78
C ALA A 199 19.57 9.00 -7.01
N GLY A 200 18.28 9.31 -6.92
CA GLY A 200 17.29 8.43 -6.32
C GLY A 200 16.38 7.82 -7.40
N ILE A 201 16.32 6.49 -7.50
CA ILE A 201 15.37 5.78 -8.37
C ILE A 201 14.30 5.17 -7.48
N GLY A 202 13.04 5.58 -7.65
CA GLY A 202 11.92 4.85 -7.07
C GLY A 202 11.78 3.50 -7.77
N GLY A 203 11.93 2.42 -7.01
CA GLY A 203 12.05 1.05 -7.50
C GLY A 203 10.76 0.54 -8.16
N GLY A 204 9.60 0.83 -7.56
CA GLY A 204 8.32 0.39 -8.07
C GLY A 204 7.12 1.13 -7.49
N GLY A 205 6.10 1.35 -8.33
CA GLY A 205 4.83 1.90 -7.86
C GLY A 205 4.86 3.35 -7.33
N GLY A 206 3.66 3.90 -7.18
CA GLY A 206 3.37 5.31 -6.91
C GLY A 206 4.32 6.04 -5.95
N SER A 207 4.49 5.44 -4.78
CA SER A 207 4.99 6.09 -3.58
C SER A 207 6.51 6.19 -3.52
N ASP A 208 7.22 5.40 -4.31
CA ASP A 208 8.68 5.29 -4.22
C ASP A 208 9.41 6.57 -4.59
N ILE A 209 8.88 7.33 -5.54
CA ILE A 209 9.41 8.66 -5.85
C ILE A 209 9.30 9.62 -4.66
N ILE A 210 8.28 9.45 -3.82
CA ILE A 210 8.11 10.23 -2.59
C ILE A 210 9.16 9.80 -1.58
N SER A 211 9.35 8.50 -1.37
CA SER A 211 10.38 7.96 -0.48
C SER A 211 11.80 8.32 -0.92
N ALA A 212 12.09 8.31 -2.22
CA ALA A 212 13.35 8.76 -2.78
C ALA A 212 13.61 10.23 -2.46
N SER A 213 12.58 11.07 -2.62
CA SER A 213 12.64 12.47 -2.23
C SER A 213 12.90 12.66 -0.74
N LEU A 214 12.20 11.92 0.13
CA LEU A 214 12.42 11.93 1.58
C LEU A 214 13.85 11.54 1.96
N LEU A 215 14.41 10.50 1.33
CA LEU A 215 15.81 10.12 1.49
C LEU A 215 16.74 11.26 1.06
N GLY A 216 16.44 11.94 -0.05
CA GLY A 216 17.19 13.12 -0.50
C GLY A 216 17.17 14.29 0.49
N HIS A 217 16.08 14.50 1.22
CA HIS A 217 16.05 15.49 2.32
C HIS A 217 16.93 15.08 3.50
N LEU A 218 16.95 13.78 3.85
CA LEU A 218 17.81 13.26 4.92
C LEU A 218 19.30 13.34 4.53
N LEU A 219 19.66 12.92 3.32
CA LEU A 219 21.03 13.04 2.81
C LEU A 219 21.53 14.49 2.87
N ARG A 220 20.69 15.47 2.50
CA ARG A 220 21.01 16.90 2.61
C ARG A 220 21.27 17.36 4.04
N CYS A 221 20.54 16.83 5.01
CA CYS A 221 20.81 17.10 6.43
C CYS A 221 22.20 16.60 6.88
N HIS A 222 22.77 15.64 6.14
CA HIS A 222 24.07 15.01 6.40
C HIS A 222 25.16 15.43 5.41
N GLY A 223 24.95 16.51 4.65
CA GLY A 223 25.96 17.09 3.74
C GLY A 223 26.11 16.40 2.39
N LYS A 224 25.17 15.51 2.02
CA LYS A 224 25.12 14.84 0.71
C LYS A 224 23.98 15.43 -0.13
N GLU A 225 24.10 15.38 -1.45
CA GLU A 225 23.09 15.91 -2.37
C GLU A 225 22.39 14.80 -3.15
N MET A 226 21.08 14.94 -3.35
CA MET A 226 20.29 14.07 -4.24
C MET A 226 19.33 14.94 -5.05
N ASN A 227 19.80 15.45 -6.18
CA ASN A 227 19.06 16.42 -7.00
C ASN A 227 18.39 15.80 -8.23
N VAL A 228 18.69 14.53 -8.52
CA VAL A 228 18.12 13.75 -9.62
C VAL A 228 17.24 12.66 -9.04
N LEU A 229 15.95 12.66 -9.42
CA LEU A 229 15.02 11.61 -9.07
C LEU A 229 14.44 10.94 -10.32
N VAL A 230 14.24 9.63 -10.27
CA VAL A 230 13.62 8.85 -11.34
C VAL A 230 12.46 8.06 -10.75
N SER A 231 11.25 8.25 -11.28
CA SER A 231 10.07 7.45 -10.92
C SER A 231 9.92 6.32 -11.93
N THR A 232 10.05 5.07 -11.47
CA THR A 232 9.73 3.90 -12.30
C THR A 232 8.24 3.58 -12.18
N ARG A 233 7.60 3.36 -13.33
CA ARG A 233 6.16 3.15 -13.46
C ARG A 233 5.93 2.02 -14.45
N THR A 234 5.01 1.11 -14.15
CA THR A 234 4.58 0.11 -15.14
C THR A 234 4.02 0.77 -16.40
N TRP A 235 4.15 0.16 -17.57
CA TRP A 235 3.57 0.72 -18.79
C TRP A 235 2.03 0.76 -18.73
N ALA A 236 1.40 -0.24 -18.11
CA ALA A 236 -0.04 -0.25 -17.86
C ALA A 236 -0.40 0.19 -16.42
N THR A 237 -1.57 0.78 -16.25
CA THR A 237 -2.09 1.20 -14.94
C THR A 237 -2.42 0.00 -14.03
N GLY A 238 -1.60 -0.22 -12.99
CA GLY A 238 -1.70 -1.40 -12.13
C GLY A 238 -2.57 -1.26 -10.86
N SER A 239 -3.00 -0.05 -10.48
CA SER A 239 -3.78 0.16 -9.25
C SER A 239 -4.82 1.27 -9.37
N GLN A 240 -5.78 1.29 -8.44
CA GLN A 240 -6.79 2.35 -8.37
C GLN A 240 -6.11 3.71 -8.15
N GLY A 241 -6.34 4.61 -9.09
CA GLY A 241 -5.85 5.98 -9.10
C GLY A 241 -6.82 6.94 -8.42
N GLN A 242 -7.11 8.05 -9.08
CA GLN A 242 -8.22 8.91 -8.69
C GLN A 242 -9.57 8.22 -8.97
N LYS A 243 -10.65 8.74 -8.38
CA LYS A 243 -12.01 8.23 -8.65
C LYS A 243 -12.30 8.28 -10.15
N GLY A 244 -12.56 7.11 -10.75
CA GLY A 244 -12.82 6.97 -12.19
C GLY A 244 -11.61 6.53 -13.03
N SER A 245 -10.41 6.40 -12.44
CA SER A 245 -9.25 5.83 -13.13
C SER A 245 -9.52 4.40 -13.58
N ARG A 246 -9.07 4.05 -14.80
CA ARG A 246 -9.17 2.70 -15.35
C ARG A 246 -7.90 1.92 -15.02
N MET A 247 -8.03 0.64 -14.74
CA MET A 247 -6.90 -0.28 -14.57
C MET A 247 -6.64 -1.05 -15.86
N GLY A 248 -5.38 -1.39 -16.12
CA GLY A 248 -4.96 -2.20 -17.27
C GLY A 248 -4.94 -1.46 -18.60
N ILE A 249 -4.98 -0.12 -18.57
CA ILE A 249 -4.79 0.71 -19.77
C ILE A 249 -3.36 1.26 -19.82
N LYS A 250 -2.88 1.60 -21.03
CA LYS A 250 -1.61 2.32 -21.22
C LYS A 250 -1.58 3.56 -20.33
N ARG A 251 -0.46 3.77 -19.64
CA ARG A 251 -0.20 4.95 -18.85
C ARG A 251 0.23 6.08 -19.78
N GLU A 252 -0.69 6.99 -20.06
CA GLU A 252 -0.39 8.22 -20.78
C GLU A 252 0.18 9.28 -19.84
N ILE A 253 1.15 10.04 -20.33
CA ILE A 253 1.83 11.13 -19.62
C ILE A 253 1.51 12.43 -20.35
N TYR A 254 1.04 13.42 -19.62
CA TYR A 254 0.60 14.71 -20.16
C TYR A 254 1.43 15.85 -19.59
N ASP A 255 1.55 16.94 -20.34
CA ASP A 255 2.18 18.20 -19.91
C ASP A 255 3.59 18.01 -19.32
N HIS A 256 4.39 17.14 -19.98
CA HIS A 256 5.76 16.84 -19.59
C HIS A 256 6.78 17.72 -20.32
N GLY A 257 7.97 17.86 -19.75
CA GLY A 257 9.07 18.69 -20.25
C GLY A 257 9.83 18.11 -21.44
N GLY A 258 9.18 17.26 -22.24
CA GLY A 258 9.80 16.49 -23.33
C GLY A 258 10.25 15.09 -22.93
N HIS A 259 10.75 14.35 -23.92
CA HIS A 259 11.35 13.03 -23.73
C HIS A 259 12.82 13.16 -23.34
N VAL A 260 13.41 12.09 -22.80
CA VAL A 260 14.87 12.02 -22.70
C VAL A 260 15.43 11.62 -24.05
N GLU A 261 16.48 12.32 -24.48
CA GLU A 261 17.14 12.10 -25.76
C GLU A 261 18.56 11.60 -25.55
N VAL A 262 18.98 10.62 -26.36
CA VAL A 262 20.37 10.17 -26.45
C VAL A 262 20.79 10.34 -27.90
N ASP A 263 21.90 11.07 -28.12
CA ASP A 263 22.42 11.40 -29.46
C ASP A 263 21.35 11.98 -30.42
N GLY A 264 20.49 12.85 -29.89
CA GLY A 264 19.41 13.51 -30.64
C GLY A 264 18.21 12.63 -30.97
N HIS A 265 18.10 11.43 -30.38
CA HIS A 265 16.97 10.52 -30.57
C HIS A 265 16.23 10.30 -29.25
N PRO A 266 14.89 10.40 -29.22
CA PRO A 266 14.12 10.17 -28.01
C PRO A 266 14.17 8.69 -27.61
N VAL A 267 14.33 8.44 -26.30
CA VAL A 267 14.30 7.09 -25.74
C VAL A 267 12.86 6.76 -25.32
N PRO A 268 12.21 5.74 -25.93
CA PRO A 268 10.81 5.43 -25.64
C PRO A 268 10.52 5.20 -24.15
N GLY A 269 9.38 5.70 -23.69
CA GLY A 269 8.93 5.54 -22.30
C GLY A 269 9.69 6.37 -21.27
N THR A 270 10.49 7.36 -21.68
CA THR A 270 11.17 8.29 -20.78
C THR A 270 10.62 9.71 -20.89
N PHE A 271 10.47 10.39 -19.76
CA PHE A 271 9.85 11.72 -19.69
C PHE A 271 10.55 12.62 -18.66
N LYS A 272 10.74 13.90 -19.00
CA LYS A 272 11.16 14.94 -18.05
C LYS A 272 9.93 15.49 -17.33
N VAL A 273 9.92 15.48 -16.01
CA VAL A 273 8.76 15.87 -15.20
C VAL A 273 8.86 17.34 -14.81
N THR A 274 7.76 18.07 -14.99
CA THR A 274 7.57 19.45 -14.54
C THR A 274 6.46 19.51 -13.49
N ALA A 275 6.18 20.70 -12.95
CA ALA A 275 5.11 20.88 -11.96
C ALA A 275 3.70 20.66 -12.57
N GLU A 276 3.58 20.81 -13.88
CA GLU A 276 2.36 20.64 -14.67
C GLU A 276 2.14 19.19 -15.10
N THR A 277 3.18 18.36 -15.05
CA THR A 277 3.11 16.98 -15.53
C THR A 277 2.06 16.18 -14.78
N SER A 278 1.21 15.50 -15.53
CA SER A 278 0.20 14.59 -15.00
C SER A 278 0.25 13.24 -15.74
N SER A 279 -0.37 12.22 -15.16
CA SER A 279 -0.35 10.87 -15.72
C SER A 279 -1.61 10.09 -15.35
N GLU A 280 -1.94 9.11 -16.20
CA GLU A 280 -2.97 8.14 -15.88
C GLU A 280 -2.62 7.34 -14.61
N GLY A 281 -3.58 7.26 -13.69
CA GLY A 281 -3.41 6.65 -12.37
C GLY A 281 -3.20 7.67 -11.25
N ARG A 282 -2.11 7.53 -10.48
CA ARG A 282 -1.76 8.46 -9.39
C ARG A 282 -0.56 9.32 -9.81
N PRO A 283 -0.74 10.63 -10.09
CA PRO A 283 0.35 11.51 -10.49
C PRO A 283 1.11 11.99 -9.25
N LEU A 284 2.22 11.33 -8.93
CA LEU A 284 3.01 11.61 -7.72
C LEU A 284 4.37 12.25 -8.03
N GLU A 285 4.78 12.24 -9.29
CA GLU A 285 6.11 12.64 -9.74
C GLU A 285 6.30 14.16 -9.78
N ALA A 286 5.23 14.91 -10.02
CA ALA A 286 5.27 16.37 -9.98
C ALA A 286 5.46 16.91 -8.54
N ILE A 287 5.19 16.09 -7.51
CA ILE A 287 5.27 16.50 -6.10
C ILE A 287 6.70 16.93 -5.69
N PRO A 288 7.75 16.14 -5.94
CA PRO A 288 9.11 16.51 -5.55
C PRO A 288 9.79 17.57 -6.43
N VAL A 289 9.21 17.99 -7.57
CA VAL A 289 9.86 18.91 -8.54
C VAL A 289 10.32 20.22 -7.91
N GLN A 290 9.61 20.72 -6.89
CA GLN A 290 9.99 21.95 -6.19
C GLN A 290 11.22 21.81 -5.27
N HIS A 291 11.69 20.59 -4.99
CA HIS A 291 12.77 20.31 -4.05
C HIS A 291 14.00 19.64 -4.67
N HIS A 292 13.88 19.21 -5.92
CA HIS A 292 14.91 18.49 -6.65
C HIS A 292 15.08 19.12 -8.03
N SER A 293 16.33 19.29 -8.48
CA SER A 293 16.63 19.99 -9.73
C SER A 293 16.05 19.28 -10.96
N GLN A 294 16.03 17.95 -10.95
CA GLN A 294 15.59 17.14 -12.08
C GLN A 294 14.79 15.94 -11.60
N VAL A 295 13.59 15.76 -12.17
CA VAL A 295 12.72 14.61 -11.92
C VAL A 295 12.36 13.99 -13.25
N TYR A 296 12.48 12.67 -13.34
CA TYR A 296 12.19 11.89 -14.53
C TYR A 296 11.13 10.84 -14.24
N MET A 297 10.42 10.43 -15.28
CA MET A 297 9.55 9.26 -15.25
C MET A 297 9.99 8.25 -16.31
N VAL A 298 10.04 6.97 -15.91
CA VAL A 298 10.37 5.83 -16.79
C VAL A 298 9.21 4.84 -16.77
N LEU A 299 8.71 4.51 -17.96
CA LEU A 299 7.68 3.49 -18.16
C LEU A 299 8.34 2.14 -18.43
N ASP A 300 8.43 1.32 -17.40
CA ASP A 300 8.86 -0.07 -17.44
C ASP A 300 7.84 -0.93 -18.20
N GLN A 301 8.31 -1.55 -19.28
CA GLN A 301 7.51 -2.34 -20.21
C GLN A 301 7.56 -3.84 -19.92
N GLY A 302 8.25 -4.28 -18.85
CA GLY A 302 8.53 -5.69 -18.60
C GLY A 302 7.28 -6.59 -18.55
N GLU A 303 6.20 -6.12 -17.92
CA GLU A 303 4.94 -6.88 -17.80
C GLU A 303 4.05 -6.78 -19.05
N SER A 304 4.25 -5.76 -19.88
CA SER A 304 3.39 -5.44 -21.03
C SER A 304 4.11 -5.57 -22.36
N LYS A 305 5.31 -6.17 -22.40
CA LYS A 305 6.19 -6.18 -23.59
C LYS A 305 5.51 -6.71 -24.86
N SER A 306 4.61 -7.68 -24.72
CA SER A 306 3.81 -8.22 -25.83
C SER A 306 2.73 -7.27 -26.35
N GLU A 307 2.29 -6.32 -25.52
CA GLU A 307 1.26 -5.32 -25.81
C GLU A 307 1.85 -3.99 -26.30
N VAL A 308 3.14 -3.75 -26.06
CA VAL A 308 3.84 -2.53 -26.53
C VAL A 308 4.17 -2.63 -28.03
N PRO A 309 3.78 -1.62 -28.85
CA PRO A 309 4.19 -1.49 -30.26
C PRO A 309 5.71 -1.57 -30.43
N GLU A 310 6.18 -2.18 -31.52
CA GLU A 310 7.60 -2.47 -31.71
C GLU A 310 8.50 -1.22 -31.72
N ASP A 311 7.98 -0.13 -32.28
CA ASP A 311 8.62 1.19 -32.35
C ASP A 311 8.62 1.95 -31.00
N GLU A 312 7.77 1.55 -30.05
CA GLU A 312 7.73 2.09 -28.70
C GLU A 312 8.54 1.23 -27.70
N ARG A 313 9.14 0.12 -28.13
CA ARG A 313 9.84 -0.81 -27.22
C ARG A 313 11.17 -0.24 -26.74
N ALA A 314 11.38 -0.33 -25.43
CA ALA A 314 12.66 -0.01 -24.80
C ALA A 314 12.96 -0.98 -23.65
N GLU A 315 14.23 -1.31 -23.46
CA GLU A 315 14.68 -2.07 -22.30
C GLU A 315 14.89 -1.11 -21.11
N LEU A 316 14.48 -1.54 -19.91
CA LEU A 316 14.54 -0.71 -18.71
C LEU A 316 15.96 -0.20 -18.42
N LYS A 317 16.99 -1.02 -18.66
CA LYS A 317 18.40 -0.62 -18.51
C LYS A 317 18.79 0.56 -19.41
N ASP A 318 18.26 0.61 -20.63
CA ASP A 318 18.61 1.65 -21.59
C ASP A 318 17.85 2.94 -21.28
N GLN A 319 16.61 2.82 -20.81
CA GLN A 319 15.83 3.94 -20.26
C GLN A 319 16.51 4.56 -19.04
N LEU A 320 16.91 3.73 -18.05
CA LEU A 320 17.58 4.20 -16.83
C LEU A 320 18.96 4.80 -17.13
N ARG A 321 19.73 4.23 -18.06
CA ARG A 321 20.97 4.83 -18.54
C ARG A 321 20.73 6.21 -19.15
N ALA A 322 19.74 6.34 -20.02
CA ALA A 322 19.43 7.59 -20.70
C ALA A 322 19.09 8.72 -19.72
N VAL A 323 18.21 8.46 -18.74
CA VAL A 323 17.81 9.49 -17.75
C VAL A 323 18.98 9.91 -16.86
N LEU A 324 19.85 8.98 -16.45
CA LEU A 324 21.01 9.30 -15.61
C LEU A 324 22.03 10.15 -16.39
N THR A 325 22.28 9.82 -17.67
CA THR A 325 23.17 10.59 -18.54
C THR A 325 22.61 11.97 -18.88
N ASP A 326 21.32 12.08 -19.22
CA ASP A 326 20.65 13.35 -19.55
C ASP A 326 20.70 14.35 -18.40
N SER A 327 20.78 13.88 -17.16
CA SER A 327 20.88 14.75 -15.99
C SER A 327 22.12 15.65 -16.00
N GLY A 328 23.19 15.25 -16.71
CA GLY A 328 24.47 15.96 -16.76
C GLY A 328 25.18 16.12 -15.41
N GLN A 329 24.68 15.48 -14.35
CA GLN A 329 25.25 15.54 -13.00
C GLN A 329 26.31 14.45 -12.84
N PRO A 330 27.44 14.73 -12.16
CA PRO A 330 28.46 13.72 -11.86
C PRO A 330 28.00 12.83 -10.68
N ILE A 331 26.96 12.03 -10.92
CA ILE A 331 26.37 11.13 -9.93
C ILE A 331 27.41 10.08 -9.54
N GLN A 332 27.62 9.89 -8.23
CA GLN A 332 28.57 8.91 -7.68
C GLN A 332 27.86 7.68 -7.14
N THR A 333 26.65 7.86 -6.61
CA THR A 333 25.84 6.78 -6.06
C THR A 333 24.41 6.85 -6.59
N VAL A 334 23.87 5.71 -7.01
CA VAL A 334 22.45 5.56 -7.29
C VAL A 334 21.80 4.81 -6.14
N ALA A 335 20.84 5.46 -5.49
CA ALA A 335 19.99 4.87 -4.47
C ALA A 335 18.71 4.35 -5.13
N ILE A 336 18.52 3.03 -5.12
CA ILE A 336 17.26 2.38 -5.52
C ILE A 336 16.37 2.35 -4.28
N VAL A 337 15.29 3.12 -4.29
CA VAL A 337 14.48 3.40 -3.12
C VAL A 337 13.11 2.74 -3.25
N ASP A 338 12.78 1.95 -2.23
CA ASP A 338 11.51 1.26 -2.08
C ASP A 338 10.73 1.81 -0.86
N THR A 339 9.40 1.74 -0.95
CA THR A 339 8.46 2.14 0.09
C THR A 339 7.66 0.94 0.62
N GLY A 340 8.11 0.36 1.74
CA GLY A 340 7.35 -0.65 2.47
C GLY A 340 8.05 -1.99 2.60
N GLY A 341 8.97 -2.30 1.70
CA GLY A 341 9.90 -3.43 1.77
C GLY A 341 9.58 -4.60 0.84
N ASP A 342 8.74 -4.45 -0.18
CA ASP A 342 8.53 -5.51 -1.18
C ASP A 342 9.75 -5.73 -2.08
N VAL A 343 10.72 -4.80 -2.10
CA VAL A 343 12.06 -5.00 -2.68
C VAL A 343 12.81 -6.23 -2.14
N PHE A 344 12.39 -6.76 -0.98
CA PHE A 344 12.90 -8.01 -0.40
C PHE A 344 12.28 -9.28 -1.03
N GLY A 345 11.42 -9.15 -2.04
CA GLY A 345 10.68 -10.23 -2.68
C GLY A 345 9.42 -10.62 -1.90
N ALA A 346 8.91 -11.84 -2.16
CA ALA A 346 7.66 -12.34 -1.58
C ALA A 346 7.85 -13.51 -0.61
N ASP A 347 6.88 -13.68 0.30
CA ASP A 347 6.78 -14.88 1.14
C ASP A 347 6.49 -16.13 0.31
N ALA A 348 7.02 -17.27 0.75
CA ALA A 348 6.74 -18.58 0.15
C ALA A 348 5.22 -18.83 0.03
N GLY A 349 4.72 -18.98 -1.20
CA GLY A 349 3.31 -19.23 -1.48
C GLY A 349 2.45 -17.99 -1.78
N ARG A 350 3.00 -16.77 -1.68
CA ARG A 350 2.40 -15.58 -2.30
C ARG A 350 2.95 -15.46 -3.72
N THR A 351 2.05 -15.40 -4.70
CA THR A 351 2.43 -15.02 -6.06
C THR A 351 2.67 -13.51 -6.04
N SER A 352 3.92 -13.08 -5.87
CA SER A 352 4.27 -11.72 -6.30
C SER A 352 4.07 -11.65 -7.81
N THR A 353 3.29 -10.65 -8.23
CA THR A 353 3.35 -10.14 -9.60
C THR A 353 4.83 -9.87 -9.92
N PRO A 354 5.33 -10.09 -11.16
CA PRO A 354 6.75 -9.90 -11.46
C PRO A 354 7.19 -8.53 -10.95
N ASP A 355 8.10 -8.50 -9.98
CA ASP A 355 8.29 -7.31 -9.15
C ASP A 355 9.03 -6.23 -9.95
N GLN A 356 8.44 -5.03 -10.02
CA GLN A 356 9.03 -3.89 -10.73
C GLN A 356 10.35 -3.48 -10.06
N ASP A 357 10.41 -3.57 -8.73
CA ASP A 357 11.59 -3.34 -7.92
C ASP A 357 12.72 -4.31 -8.24
N LEU A 358 12.40 -5.59 -8.48
CA LEU A 358 13.37 -6.57 -8.94
C LEU A 358 13.93 -6.20 -10.31
N ARG A 359 13.07 -5.81 -11.27
CA ARG A 359 13.52 -5.41 -12.62
C ARG A 359 14.41 -4.17 -12.59
N VAL A 360 14.12 -3.18 -11.75
CA VAL A 360 14.98 -2.00 -11.57
C VAL A 360 16.34 -2.40 -11.00
N GLN A 361 16.37 -3.25 -9.97
CA GLN A 361 17.62 -3.74 -9.38
C GLN A 361 18.46 -4.52 -10.39
N GLN A 362 17.84 -5.38 -11.20
CA GLN A 362 18.50 -6.10 -12.29
C GLN A 362 19.06 -5.15 -13.34
N ALA A 363 18.23 -4.24 -13.85
CA ALA A 363 18.63 -3.27 -14.87
C ALA A 363 19.83 -2.42 -14.42
N MET A 364 19.82 -1.91 -13.18
CA MET A 364 20.92 -1.13 -12.63
C MET A 364 22.19 -1.96 -12.39
N THR A 365 22.04 -3.20 -11.91
CA THR A 365 23.17 -4.11 -11.66
C THR A 365 23.84 -4.51 -12.98
N ASP A 366 23.05 -4.84 -14.01
CA ASP A 366 23.53 -5.13 -15.35
C ASP A 366 24.28 -3.95 -15.97
N MET A 367 23.78 -2.72 -15.76
CA MET A 367 24.46 -1.50 -16.22
C MET A 367 25.84 -1.34 -15.60
N VAL A 368 25.98 -1.56 -14.29
CA VAL A 368 27.27 -1.41 -13.59
C VAL A 368 28.26 -2.50 -14.00
N HIS A 369 27.83 -3.76 -14.11
CA HIS A 369 28.70 -4.87 -14.52
C HIS A 369 29.09 -4.84 -16.01
N GLY A 370 28.27 -4.25 -16.87
CA GLY A 370 28.43 -4.23 -18.33
C GLY A 370 29.48 -3.28 -18.91
N ASN A 371 30.55 -2.94 -18.15
CA ASN A 371 31.66 -2.01 -18.49
C ASN A 371 31.44 -0.52 -18.18
N LEU A 372 30.45 -0.14 -17.35
CA LEU A 372 30.32 1.26 -16.93
C LEU A 372 30.96 1.50 -15.56
N ASN A 373 30.83 0.65 -14.54
CA ASN A 373 31.40 0.87 -13.19
C ASN A 373 31.22 2.31 -12.62
N ASP A 374 30.30 3.12 -13.18
CA ASP A 374 30.26 4.56 -12.96
C ASP A 374 29.60 4.93 -11.63
N TYR A 375 28.85 4.00 -11.04
CA TYR A 375 28.01 4.25 -9.89
C TYR A 375 28.19 3.20 -8.80
N ASN A 376 28.26 3.66 -7.56
CA ASN A 376 27.93 2.81 -6.42
C ASN A 376 26.40 2.55 -6.42
N LEU A 377 25.99 1.35 -6.01
CA LEU A 377 24.57 0.97 -5.93
C LEU A 377 24.17 0.67 -4.49
N VAL A 378 23.17 1.42 -4.02
CA VAL A 378 22.59 1.27 -2.68
C VAL A 378 21.09 1.02 -2.83
N THR A 379 20.58 -0.05 -2.25
CA THR A 379 19.13 -0.23 -2.08
C THR A 379 18.72 0.39 -0.74
N ALA A 380 17.72 1.25 -0.74
CA ALA A 380 17.19 1.91 0.44
C ALA A 380 15.70 1.57 0.62
N VAL A 381 15.30 1.16 1.82
CA VAL A 381 13.90 0.91 2.16
C VAL A 381 13.44 1.96 3.17
N ILE A 382 12.43 2.72 2.79
CA ILE A 382 11.73 3.65 3.66
C ILE A 382 10.45 2.99 4.18
N ALA A 383 10.19 3.15 5.47
CA ALA A 383 9.04 2.56 6.15
C ALA A 383 8.92 1.03 6.02
N PRO A 384 9.98 0.26 6.34
CA PRO A 384 9.94 -1.19 6.20
C PRO A 384 8.85 -1.80 7.09
N GLY A 385 8.16 -2.81 6.55
CA GLY A 385 7.21 -3.65 7.30
C GLY A 385 5.73 -3.43 7.01
N VAL A 386 5.39 -2.68 5.96
CA VAL A 386 4.01 -2.64 5.44
C VAL A 386 3.77 -3.78 4.47
N ASP A 387 4.64 -3.90 3.46
CA ASP A 387 4.52 -4.90 2.39
C ASP A 387 5.76 -5.81 2.29
N ALA A 388 6.70 -5.69 3.25
CA ALA A 388 7.85 -6.58 3.38
C ALA A 388 7.46 -8.04 3.70
N PRO A 389 8.17 -9.03 3.14
CA PRO A 389 8.06 -10.43 3.53
C PRO A 389 8.59 -10.65 4.95
N ASP A 390 8.15 -11.73 5.59
CA ASP A 390 8.50 -12.06 6.99
C ASP A 390 10.01 -12.27 7.17
N ASP A 391 10.72 -12.70 6.12
CA ASP A 391 12.18 -12.93 6.11
C ASP A 391 13.01 -11.70 5.72
N ALA A 392 12.40 -10.53 5.51
CA ALA A 392 13.09 -9.28 5.15
C ALA A 392 14.25 -8.91 6.09
N PRO A 393 14.13 -8.99 7.44
CA PRO A 393 15.27 -8.73 8.33
C PRO A 393 16.46 -9.66 8.10
N GLN A 394 16.20 -10.92 7.77
CA GLN A 394 17.26 -11.89 7.49
C GLN A 394 17.96 -11.58 6.17
N LYS A 395 17.21 -11.26 5.11
CA LYS A 395 17.77 -10.83 3.82
C LYS A 395 18.58 -9.54 3.93
N ALA A 396 18.09 -8.58 4.71
CA ALA A 396 18.82 -7.34 5.00
C ALA A 396 20.16 -7.64 5.72
N LEU A 397 20.15 -8.54 6.71
CA LEU A 397 21.38 -8.91 7.42
C LEU A 397 22.37 -9.64 6.49
N GLN A 398 21.89 -10.61 5.70
CA GLN A 398 22.72 -11.40 4.79
C GLN A 398 23.34 -10.58 3.66
N SER A 399 22.64 -9.54 3.19
CA SER A 399 23.18 -8.59 2.20
C SER A 399 24.22 -7.62 2.78
N GLY A 400 24.42 -7.62 4.10
CA GLY A 400 25.30 -6.65 4.78
C GLY A 400 24.63 -5.28 4.97
N GLY A 401 23.31 -5.28 5.12
CA GLY A 401 22.52 -4.08 5.36
C GLY A 401 22.83 -3.42 6.70
N VAL A 402 22.57 -2.12 6.74
CA VAL A 402 22.65 -1.30 7.95
C VAL A 402 21.31 -0.62 8.19
N VAL A 403 21.08 -0.23 9.44
CA VAL A 403 19.88 0.53 9.82
C VAL A 403 20.28 1.95 10.21
N TYR A 404 19.60 2.92 9.62
CA TYR A 404 19.63 4.30 10.06
C TYR A 404 18.31 4.64 10.74
N ARG A 405 18.39 5.22 11.94
CA ARG A 405 17.23 5.62 12.73
C ARG A 405 17.20 7.15 12.79
N PRO A 406 16.29 7.81 12.05
CA PRO A 406 16.19 9.26 12.06
C PRO A 406 16.02 9.80 13.48
N THR A 407 16.69 10.92 13.76
CA THR A 407 16.53 11.68 15.00
C THR A 407 15.12 12.22 15.14
N ALA A 408 14.74 12.67 16.34
CA ALA A 408 13.44 13.31 16.55
C ALA A 408 13.22 14.52 15.64
N ARG A 409 14.28 15.29 15.36
CA ARG A 409 14.25 16.43 14.43
C ARG A 409 13.97 15.99 13.00
N GLU A 410 14.64 14.93 12.53
CA GLU A 410 14.42 14.40 11.19
C GLU A 410 13.05 13.76 11.06
N LYS A 411 12.55 13.05 12.08
CA LYS A 411 11.17 12.53 12.09
C LYS A 411 10.14 13.63 11.94
N ALA A 412 10.31 14.74 12.66
CA ALA A 412 9.44 15.91 12.55
C ALA A 412 9.52 16.55 11.14
N MET A 413 10.73 16.64 10.57
CA MET A 413 10.95 17.14 9.21
C MET A 413 10.27 16.25 8.16
N LEU A 414 10.44 14.92 8.24
CA LEU A 414 9.80 13.95 7.36
C LEU A 414 8.27 14.05 7.46
N LEU A 415 7.73 14.10 8.68
CA LEU A 415 6.29 14.23 8.89
C LEU A 415 5.75 15.52 8.27
N LYS A 416 6.47 16.64 8.45
CA LYS A 416 6.10 17.93 7.85
C LYS A 416 6.11 17.86 6.32
N LEU A 417 7.17 17.33 5.71
CA LEU A 417 7.25 17.18 4.25
C LEU A 417 6.06 16.36 3.72
N ILE A 418 5.78 15.21 4.33
CA ILE A 418 4.73 14.32 3.87
C ILE A 418 3.34 14.96 4.01
N ALA A 419 3.06 15.58 5.17
CA ALA A 419 1.73 16.08 5.50
C ALA A 419 1.43 17.46 4.90
N GLU A 420 2.39 18.40 4.94
CA GLU A 420 2.17 19.80 4.58
C GLU A 420 2.61 20.09 3.14
N ASP A 421 3.85 19.71 2.79
CA ASP A 421 4.43 20.09 1.50
C ASP A 421 3.92 19.16 0.38
N TYR A 422 3.94 17.85 0.63
CA TYR A 422 3.54 16.84 -0.35
C TYR A 422 2.03 16.60 -0.34
N LYS A 423 1.38 16.83 0.81
CA LYS A 423 -0.06 16.63 1.03
C LYS A 423 -0.49 15.19 0.76
N MET A 424 0.32 14.24 1.25
CA MET A 424 0.10 12.79 1.10
C MET A 424 -0.86 12.24 2.18
N ASP A 425 -1.90 13.01 2.51
CA ASP A 425 -2.92 12.67 3.51
C ASP A 425 -4.28 12.31 2.87
N GLY A 426 -4.34 12.23 1.53
CA GLY A 426 -5.55 11.87 0.80
C GLY A 426 -6.58 13.00 0.66
N LYS A 427 -6.32 14.19 1.23
CA LYS A 427 -7.22 15.36 1.04
C LYS A 427 -7.11 15.95 -0.35
N VAL A 428 -5.93 15.85 -0.99
CA VAL A 428 -5.74 16.22 -2.39
C VAL A 428 -5.98 14.99 -3.28
N PRO A 429 -6.84 15.07 -4.31
CA PRO A 429 -7.10 13.95 -5.20
C PRO A 429 -5.82 13.32 -5.76
N GLY A 430 -5.67 12.01 -5.59
CA GLY A 430 -4.51 11.25 -6.09
C GLY A 430 -3.26 11.32 -5.20
N ARG A 431 -3.23 12.15 -4.15
CA ARG A 431 -2.08 12.27 -3.22
C ARG A 431 -2.28 11.46 -1.96
N PHE A 432 -2.12 10.15 -2.10
CA PHE A 432 -2.20 9.21 -1.00
C PHE A 432 -1.40 7.94 -1.31
N GLY A 433 -1.01 7.22 -0.27
CA GLY A 433 -0.39 5.91 -0.36
C GLY A 433 -0.52 5.21 0.99
N LYS A 434 -0.88 3.91 0.98
CA LYS A 434 -1.05 3.12 2.20
C LYS A 434 0.22 3.17 3.05
N THR A 435 1.37 2.91 2.45
CA THR A 435 2.66 2.92 3.14
C THR A 435 3.08 4.31 3.60
N THR A 436 2.87 5.35 2.79
CA THR A 436 3.17 6.74 3.20
C THR A 436 2.28 7.20 4.38
N MET A 437 1.02 6.78 4.43
CA MET A 437 0.14 7.05 5.57
C MET A 437 0.54 6.23 6.81
N ALA A 438 0.96 4.98 6.64
CA ALA A 438 1.49 4.17 7.73
C ALA A 438 2.79 4.79 8.32
N LEU A 439 3.67 5.31 7.46
CA LEU A 439 4.84 6.07 7.88
C LEU A 439 4.43 7.31 8.70
N GLN A 440 3.45 8.10 8.25
CA GLN A 440 2.96 9.25 9.03
C GLN A 440 2.43 8.85 10.40
N ALA A 441 1.61 7.81 10.49
CA ALA A 441 1.12 7.28 11.77
C ALA A 441 2.30 6.91 12.67
N ARG A 442 3.30 6.21 12.12
CA ARG A 442 4.50 5.85 12.88
C ARG A 442 5.29 7.06 13.35
N LEU A 443 5.48 8.07 12.51
CA LEU A 443 6.19 9.30 12.85
C LEU A 443 5.46 10.13 13.92
N ARG A 444 4.14 10.01 14.03
CA ARG A 444 3.33 10.58 15.13
C ARG A 444 3.41 9.78 16.43
N GLY A 445 4.11 8.64 16.43
CA GLY A 445 4.31 7.78 17.60
C GLY A 445 3.30 6.65 17.74
N GLU A 446 2.43 6.43 16.74
CA GLU A 446 1.46 5.34 16.78
C GLU A 446 2.15 3.97 16.70
N SER A 447 1.47 2.95 17.24
CA SER A 447 1.91 1.55 17.24
C SER A 447 0.72 0.62 17.38
N GLY A 448 0.80 -0.57 16.79
CA GLY A 448 -0.30 -1.54 16.79
C GLY A 448 -1.30 -1.27 15.66
N TRP A 449 -2.50 -1.83 15.76
CA TRP A 449 -3.51 -1.69 14.72
C TRP A 449 -4.08 -0.27 14.63
N VAL A 450 -4.06 0.30 13.42
CA VAL A 450 -4.69 1.58 13.09
C VAL A 450 -5.55 1.45 11.84
N SER A 451 -6.53 2.33 11.68
CA SER A 451 -7.25 2.51 10.42
C SER A 451 -6.78 3.80 9.77
N LEU A 452 -6.04 3.66 8.66
CA LEU A 452 -5.52 4.77 7.87
C LEU A 452 -6.66 5.53 7.21
N ASP A 453 -6.56 6.86 7.11
CA ASP A 453 -7.58 7.71 6.51
C ASP A 453 -7.54 7.72 4.96
N LEU A 454 -7.41 6.54 4.34
CA LEU A 454 -7.48 6.36 2.90
C LEU A 454 -8.80 6.91 2.33
N PRO A 455 -8.80 7.46 1.10
CA PRO A 455 -10.03 7.92 0.45
C PRO A 455 -11.09 6.81 0.37
N GLU A 456 -12.34 7.16 0.65
CA GLU A 456 -13.44 6.18 0.74
C GLU A 456 -13.60 5.35 -0.54
N HIS A 457 -13.44 5.94 -1.73
CA HIS A 457 -13.55 5.23 -3.01
C HIS A 457 -12.50 4.12 -3.24
N ILE A 458 -11.42 4.10 -2.44
CA ILE A 458 -10.36 3.08 -2.48
C ILE A 458 -10.66 1.96 -1.47
N VAL A 459 -11.37 2.27 -0.39
CA VAL A 459 -11.75 1.32 0.66
C VAL A 459 -13.09 0.65 0.34
N ASP A 460 -14.07 1.44 -0.11
CA ASP A 460 -15.42 1.01 -0.48
C ASP A 460 -15.55 0.85 -1.99
N THR A 461 -14.96 -0.24 -2.49
CA THR A 461 -14.99 -0.59 -3.90
C THR A 461 -14.95 -2.11 -4.07
N TRP A 462 -15.45 -2.56 -5.22
CA TRP A 462 -15.42 -3.95 -5.66
C TRP A 462 -14.25 -4.25 -6.60
N GLU A 463 -13.53 -3.22 -7.03
CA GLU A 463 -12.54 -3.30 -8.11
C GLU A 463 -11.10 -3.21 -7.59
N ASN A 464 -10.74 -4.05 -6.61
CA ASN A 464 -9.45 -4.04 -5.87
C ASN A 464 -9.40 -3.05 -4.69
N PRO A 465 -10.22 -3.25 -3.65
CA PRO A 465 -10.18 -2.42 -2.44
C PRO A 465 -8.85 -2.55 -1.70
N TRP A 466 -8.37 -1.44 -1.13
CA TRP A 466 -7.26 -1.49 -0.18
C TRP A 466 -7.79 -1.60 1.24
N SER A 467 -7.14 -2.45 2.06
CA SER A 467 -7.43 -2.41 3.49
C SER A 467 -6.93 -1.09 4.08
N SER A 468 -7.81 -0.42 4.80
CA SER A 468 -7.42 0.72 5.63
C SER A 468 -6.72 0.29 6.92
N PHE A 469 -6.82 -0.99 7.30
CA PHE A 469 -6.27 -1.48 8.55
C PHE A 469 -4.82 -1.90 8.37
N VAL A 470 -3.92 -1.28 9.14
CA VAL A 470 -2.48 -1.58 9.10
C VAL A 470 -1.96 -1.72 10.52
N TYR A 471 -1.07 -2.70 10.72
CA TYR A 471 -0.35 -2.84 11.97
C TYR A 471 0.92 -1.98 11.94
N ILE A 472 0.93 -0.88 12.70
CA ILE A 472 2.05 0.06 12.76
C ILE A 472 3.17 -0.53 13.61
N ARG A 473 4.31 -0.81 12.95
CA ARG A 473 5.50 -1.43 13.55
C ARG A 473 6.53 -0.40 13.94
N LYS A 474 7.37 -0.72 14.94
CA LYS A 474 8.48 0.14 15.36
C LYS A 474 9.43 0.46 14.20
N CYS A 475 9.75 -0.55 13.39
CA CYS A 475 10.67 -0.46 12.26
C CYS A 475 10.18 0.45 11.12
N MET A 476 8.89 0.82 11.04
CA MET A 476 8.39 1.71 9.98
C MET A 476 8.97 3.13 10.04
N SER A 477 9.68 3.51 11.11
CA SER A 477 10.45 4.76 11.15
C SER A 477 11.93 4.59 10.82
N ASP A 478 12.39 3.36 10.63
CA ASP A 478 13.78 3.04 10.32
C ASP A 478 14.00 3.14 8.81
N ILE A 479 15.25 3.31 8.41
CA ILE A 479 15.70 3.31 7.02
C ILE A 479 16.72 2.20 6.88
N ILE A 480 16.43 1.24 6.01
CA ILE A 480 17.34 0.11 5.75
C ILE A 480 18.13 0.43 4.51
N LEU A 481 19.46 0.36 4.60
CA LEU A 481 20.37 0.61 3.48
C LEU A 481 21.16 -0.67 3.23
N MET A 482 21.30 -1.08 1.99
CA MET A 482 21.93 -2.35 1.61
C MET A 482 22.74 -2.19 0.32
N PRO A 483 23.83 -2.97 0.14
CA PRO A 483 24.48 -3.07 -1.15
C PRO A 483 23.55 -3.79 -2.13
N THR A 484 23.10 -3.13 -3.20
CA THR A 484 22.17 -3.72 -4.18
C THR A 484 22.71 -5.04 -4.75
N THR A 485 23.99 -5.09 -5.08
CA THR A 485 24.67 -6.27 -5.64
C THR A 485 24.72 -7.47 -4.69
N LYS A 486 24.53 -7.27 -3.37
CA LYS A 486 24.45 -8.35 -2.38
C LYS A 486 23.01 -8.71 -2.01
N LEU A 487 22.07 -7.78 -2.16
CA LEU A 487 20.65 -8.06 -1.96
C LEU A 487 20.06 -8.85 -3.13
N LEU A 488 20.36 -8.44 -4.36
CA LEU A 488 19.76 -9.02 -5.58
C LEU A 488 19.83 -10.56 -5.63
N PRO A 489 20.97 -11.22 -5.35
CA PRO A 489 21.04 -12.69 -5.36
C PRO A 489 20.22 -13.41 -4.27
N LEU A 490 19.75 -12.69 -3.24
CA LEU A 490 18.92 -13.23 -2.16
C LEU A 490 17.42 -13.18 -2.49
N ILE A 491 17.03 -12.35 -3.45
CA ILE A 491 15.65 -12.14 -3.86
C ILE A 491 15.35 -12.73 -5.24
N GLU A 492 16.37 -12.96 -6.06
CA GLU A 492 16.24 -13.76 -7.28
C GLU A 492 15.96 -15.22 -6.92
N SER A 493 14.83 -15.75 -7.41
CA SER A 493 14.53 -17.17 -7.30
C SER A 493 15.63 -17.98 -8.00
N LYS A 494 16.37 -18.79 -7.24
CA LYS A 494 17.26 -19.81 -7.84
C LYS A 494 16.40 -20.71 -8.71
N PRO A 495 16.79 -21.00 -9.97
CA PRO A 495 16.10 -21.99 -10.77
C PRO A 495 16.03 -23.28 -9.96
N GLU A 496 14.83 -23.84 -9.77
CA GLU A 496 14.69 -25.19 -9.25
C GLU A 496 15.52 -26.09 -10.16
N VAL A 497 16.60 -26.66 -9.61
CA VAL A 497 17.28 -27.78 -10.24
C VAL A 497 16.22 -28.87 -10.29
N GLN A 498 15.64 -29.07 -11.47
CA GLN A 498 14.79 -30.23 -11.76
C GLN A 498 15.64 -31.47 -11.46
N GLN A 499 15.46 -32.03 -10.27
CA GLN A 499 16.03 -33.32 -9.93
C GLN A 499 15.15 -34.37 -10.59
N GLY A 500 15.66 -34.93 -11.69
CA GLY A 500 15.44 -36.30 -12.15
C GLY A 500 14.06 -36.64 -12.68
#